data_AF-A0A956KCT6-F1
#
_entry.id   AF-A0A956KCT6-F1
#
_cell.length_a   1.000
_cell.length_b   1.000
_cell.length_c   1.000
_cell.angle_alpha   90.00
_cell.angle_beta   90.00
_cell.angle_gamma   90.00
#
_symmetry.space_group_name_H-M   'P 1'
#
loop_
_entity.id
_entity.type
_entity.pdbx_description
1 polymer ?
#
loop_
_entity_poly.entity_id
_entity_poly.type
_entity_poly.pdbx_seq_one_letter_code
_entity_poly.pdbx_strand_id
1 'polypeptide(L)'
;MYASPRALLLSLLCAIGCDARPETSAAEPRLGAQVDIDAAIRSAEARTPGVTLAAELVGRDDGRRWEVVRWADGAARRVTVDPGTGEVLAITELERRDLGQRAAIYEDATLDAHGAIAAALRHVDGAAIEFEVEGDAFEVEIVTDEGVREVVLAKDGALAAIEDEDEDDDDEDEDDDDDEDEDD
;
A
#
# COMPACT_ATOMS: atom_id res chain seq x y z
N MET A 1 7.47 -73.53 25.43
CA MET A 1 6.81 -73.77 24.12
C MET A 1 5.50 -73.02 24.13
N TYR A 2 5.34 -71.97 23.32
CA TYR A 2 4.14 -71.55 22.59
C TYR A 2 4.37 -70.17 21.93
N ALA A 3 4.09 -70.11 20.61
CA ALA A 3 3.73 -68.96 19.75
C ALA A 3 4.72 -67.76 19.65
N SER A 4 4.91 -67.06 18.53
CA SER A 4 4.49 -67.14 17.12
C SER A 4 5.39 -66.17 16.31
N PRO A 5 5.47 -66.30 14.97
CA PRO A 5 6.35 -65.53 14.09
C PRO A 5 5.62 -64.40 13.31
N ARG A 6 6.42 -63.53 12.64
CA ARG A 6 6.15 -62.60 11.50
C ARG A 6 6.66 -61.18 11.82
N ALA A 7 7.81 -60.76 11.30
CA ALA A 7 8.02 -60.22 9.94
C ALA A 7 7.21 -58.96 9.67
N LEU A 8 7.88 -57.81 9.55
CA LEU A 8 7.66 -56.87 8.45
C LEU A 8 8.83 -55.88 8.31
N LEU A 9 9.39 -55.92 7.10
CA LEU A 9 10.26 -54.95 6.47
C LEU A 9 9.50 -53.61 6.37
N LEU A 10 10.15 -52.49 6.65
CA LEU A 10 9.78 -51.23 6.00
C LEU A 10 11.02 -50.32 5.89
N SER A 11 11.69 -50.44 4.76
CA SER A 11 12.57 -49.40 4.23
C SER A 11 11.68 -48.25 3.76
N LEU A 12 11.85 -47.06 4.32
CA LEU A 12 11.31 -45.83 3.74
C LEU A 12 12.49 -44.94 3.31
N LEU A 13 12.85 -45.06 2.03
CA LEU A 13 13.48 -43.98 1.28
C LEU A 13 12.40 -42.94 1.00
N CYS A 14 12.60 -41.72 1.45
CA CYS A 14 12.10 -40.52 0.78
C CYS A 14 13.19 -39.46 0.86
N ALA A 15 14.07 -39.48 -0.14
CA ALA A 15 14.81 -38.30 -0.55
C ALA A 15 13.95 -37.54 -1.57
N ILE A 16 14.17 -36.22 -1.63
CA ILE A 16 13.68 -35.26 -2.63
C ILE A 16 12.27 -34.72 -2.36
N GLY A 17 12.21 -33.61 -1.63
CA GLY A 17 11.22 -32.56 -1.82
C GLY A 17 11.99 -31.25 -1.93
N CYS A 18 11.94 -30.63 -3.10
CA CYS A 18 12.66 -29.41 -3.43
C CYS A 18 12.44 -28.32 -2.37
N ASP A 19 13.54 -27.72 -1.90
CA ASP A 19 13.55 -26.40 -1.27
C ASP A 19 13.22 -25.37 -2.36
N ALA A 20 11.97 -25.36 -2.82
CA ALA A 20 11.42 -24.22 -3.52
C ALA A 20 11.08 -23.19 -2.44
N ARG A 21 12.12 -22.53 -1.91
CA ARG A 21 11.91 -21.19 -1.39
C ARG A 21 11.30 -20.41 -2.55
N PRO A 22 10.13 -19.75 -2.38
CA PRO A 22 9.85 -18.66 -3.29
C PRO A 22 11.04 -17.71 -3.14
N GLU A 23 11.83 -17.57 -4.20
CA GLU A 23 12.57 -16.35 -4.42
C GLU A 23 11.49 -15.30 -4.52
N THR A 24 11.12 -14.73 -3.36
CA THR A 24 10.46 -13.45 -3.29
C THR A 24 11.45 -12.54 -3.99
N SER A 25 11.23 -12.34 -5.29
CA SER A 25 11.84 -11.26 -6.04
C SER A 25 11.35 -10.01 -5.33
N ALA A 26 12.10 -9.58 -4.31
CA ALA A 26 11.95 -8.27 -3.75
C ALA A 26 12.17 -7.35 -4.94
N ALA A 27 11.09 -6.75 -5.43
CA ALA A 27 11.19 -5.62 -6.33
C ALA A 27 12.12 -4.63 -5.61
N GLU A 28 13.39 -4.59 -6.03
CA GLU A 28 14.31 -3.53 -5.61
C GLU A 28 13.63 -2.19 -5.90
N PRO A 29 13.79 -1.17 -5.04
CA PRO A 29 12.81 -0.11 -4.88
C PRO A 29 12.76 0.74 -6.15
N ARG A 30 11.84 0.40 -7.05
CA ARG A 30 11.47 1.21 -8.22
C ARG A 30 11.07 2.64 -7.84
N LEU A 31 10.81 2.83 -6.55
CA LEU A 31 10.34 4.04 -5.90
C LEU A 31 11.45 4.96 -5.38
N GLY A 32 12.74 4.57 -5.47
CA GLY A 32 13.86 5.39 -4.97
C GLY A 32 13.82 5.68 -3.46
N ALA A 33 12.86 5.12 -2.73
CA ALA A 33 12.75 5.16 -1.27
C ALA A 33 13.39 3.89 -0.69
N GLN A 34 14.22 4.05 0.34
CA GLN A 34 14.79 2.93 1.09
C GLN A 34 13.89 2.49 2.24
N VAL A 35 13.07 3.42 2.74
CA VAL A 35 12.06 3.21 3.77
C VAL A 35 10.72 3.00 3.07
N ASP A 36 10.08 1.85 3.34
CA ASP A 36 8.74 1.56 2.87
C ASP A 36 7.67 2.34 3.67
N ILE A 37 6.44 2.34 3.16
CA ILE A 37 5.30 3.02 3.78
C ILE A 37 5.06 2.57 5.22
N ASP A 38 5.26 1.28 5.52
CA ASP A 38 5.06 0.68 6.85
C ASP A 38 6.06 1.24 7.88
N ALA A 39 7.33 1.35 7.49
CA ALA A 39 8.37 1.98 8.29
C ALA A 39 8.17 3.50 8.42
N ALA A 40 7.72 4.19 7.37
CA ALA A 40 7.39 5.61 7.44
C ALA A 40 6.23 5.90 8.42
N ILE A 41 5.17 5.08 8.38
CA ILE A 41 4.06 5.15 9.33
C ILE A 41 4.57 4.95 10.76
N ARG A 42 5.40 3.93 11.02
CA ARG A 42 5.99 3.70 12.36
C ARG A 42 6.84 4.87 12.84
N SER A 43 7.63 5.48 11.96
CA SER A 43 8.38 6.71 12.29
C SER A 43 7.45 7.85 12.68
N ALA A 44 6.32 8.00 11.99
CA ALA A 44 5.30 8.99 12.35
C ALA A 44 4.60 8.65 13.69
N GLU A 45 4.27 7.38 13.94
CA GLU A 45 3.65 6.90 15.20
C GLU A 45 4.50 7.24 16.42
N ALA A 46 5.81 7.06 16.29
CA ALA A 46 6.75 7.33 17.36
C ALA A 46 6.82 8.82 17.76
N ARG A 47 6.38 9.73 16.89
CA ARG A 47 6.40 11.18 17.14
C ARG A 47 5.02 11.76 17.41
N THR A 48 4.01 11.23 16.74
CA THR A 48 2.63 11.71 16.79
C THR A 48 1.72 10.49 17.00
N PRO A 49 1.39 10.16 18.26
CA PRO A 49 0.40 9.13 18.57
C PRO A 49 -0.95 9.45 17.93
N GLY A 50 -1.80 8.45 17.75
CA GLY A 50 -3.11 8.59 17.13
C GLY A 50 -3.33 7.57 16.02
N VAL A 51 -4.33 7.80 15.18
CA VAL A 51 -4.61 6.95 14.01
C VAL A 51 -3.92 7.50 12.76
N THR A 52 -3.60 6.64 11.80
CA THR A 52 -3.09 7.04 10.49
C THR A 52 -4.26 7.10 9.52
N LEU A 53 -4.52 8.28 8.95
CA LEU A 53 -5.62 8.49 8.00
C LEU A 53 -5.16 8.43 6.54
N ALA A 54 -3.90 8.80 6.31
CA ALA A 54 -3.28 8.69 5.01
C ALA A 54 -1.75 8.57 5.16
N ALA A 55 -1.08 7.96 4.20
CA ALA A 55 0.37 7.95 4.06
C ALA A 55 0.72 7.84 2.58
N GLU A 56 1.50 8.76 2.04
CA GLU A 56 1.81 8.83 0.61
C GLU A 56 3.29 9.17 0.39
N LEU A 57 3.92 8.60 -0.63
CA LEU A 57 5.25 9.01 -1.12
C LEU A 57 5.12 10.14 -2.14
N VAL A 58 5.32 11.38 -1.69
CA VAL A 58 5.10 12.57 -2.51
C VAL A 58 6.41 13.12 -3.08
N GLY A 59 6.36 13.63 -4.31
CA GLY A 59 7.46 14.33 -4.97
C GLY A 59 8.24 13.49 -5.99
N ARG A 60 9.11 14.15 -6.76
CA ARG A 60 9.98 13.51 -7.78
C ARG A 60 11.45 13.68 -7.42
N ASP A 61 12.27 12.74 -7.89
CA ASP A 61 13.74 12.73 -7.74
C ASP A 61 14.22 12.96 -6.29
N ASP A 62 15.16 13.89 -6.09
CA ASP A 62 15.83 14.19 -4.82
C ASP A 62 14.91 14.85 -3.78
N GLY A 63 13.68 15.20 -4.17
CA GLY A 63 12.69 15.89 -3.33
C GLY A 63 11.60 14.98 -2.75
N ARG A 64 11.73 13.66 -2.91
CA ARG A 64 10.78 12.67 -2.39
C ARG A 64 10.70 12.75 -0.87
N ARG A 65 9.50 12.56 -0.34
CA ARG A 65 9.24 12.45 1.10
C ARG A 65 7.97 11.67 1.35
N TRP A 66 7.94 10.94 2.45
CA TRP A 66 6.69 10.40 2.96
C TRP A 66 5.90 11.50 3.65
N GLU A 67 4.62 11.63 3.36
CA GLU A 67 3.68 12.46 4.09
C GLU A 67 2.65 11.57 4.78
N VAL A 68 2.75 11.47 6.12
CA VAL A 68 1.85 10.64 6.93
C VAL A 68 0.87 11.53 7.68
N VAL A 69 -0.43 11.43 7.38
CA VAL A 69 -1.49 12.17 8.06
C VAL A 69 -1.97 11.41 9.28
N ARG A 70 -1.82 12.04 10.44
CA ARG A 70 -2.16 11.50 11.76
C ARG A 70 -3.30 12.27 12.39
N TRP A 71 -4.24 11.58 12.99
CA TRP A 71 -5.31 12.18 13.78
C TRP A 71 -5.21 11.80 15.25
N ALA A 72 -5.15 12.81 16.10
CA ALA A 72 -5.16 12.66 17.54
C ALA A 72 -5.74 13.90 18.22
N ASP A 73 -6.46 13.69 19.30
CA ASP A 73 -7.02 14.74 20.16
C ASP A 73 -7.86 15.78 19.39
N GLY A 74 -8.57 15.33 18.35
CA GLY A 74 -9.43 16.18 17.53
C GLY A 74 -8.70 17.06 16.51
N ALA A 75 -7.42 16.80 16.25
CA ALA A 75 -6.61 17.54 15.29
C ALA A 75 -5.84 16.59 14.35
N ALA A 76 -5.72 17.02 13.09
CA ALA A 76 -4.90 16.36 12.09
C ALA A 76 -3.49 16.96 12.05
N ARG A 77 -2.48 16.11 11.90
CA ARG A 77 -1.09 16.52 11.70
C ARG A 77 -0.50 15.72 10.54
N ARG A 78 0.16 16.42 9.61
CA ARG A 78 1.02 15.80 8.62
C ARG A 78 2.41 15.64 9.20
N VAL A 79 2.93 14.42 9.19
CA VAL A 79 4.30 14.09 9.56
C VAL A 79 5.07 13.81 8.29
N THR A 80 6.09 14.62 8.01
CA THR A 80 6.97 14.42 6.86
C THR A 80 8.15 13.55 7.28
N VAL A 81 8.40 12.47 6.55
CA VAL A 81 9.47 11.50 6.84
C VAL A 81 10.42 11.38 5.65
N ASP A 82 11.72 11.39 5.92
CA ASP A 82 12.77 11.18 4.94
C ASP A 82 12.69 9.73 4.39
N PRO A 83 12.60 9.56 3.06
CA PRO A 83 12.38 8.24 2.47
C PRO A 83 13.66 7.39 2.40
N GLY A 84 14.83 7.96 2.65
CA GLY A 84 16.10 7.23 2.69
C GLY A 84 16.42 6.68 4.08
N THR A 85 16.06 7.43 5.13
CA THR A 85 16.50 7.19 6.51
C THR A 85 15.35 6.88 7.47
N GLY A 86 14.12 7.28 7.12
CA GLY A 86 12.97 7.18 8.01
C GLY A 86 12.95 8.26 9.10
N GLU A 87 13.82 9.27 9.00
CA GLU A 87 13.87 10.39 9.94
C GLU A 87 12.65 11.30 9.76
N VAL A 88 12.01 11.71 10.86
CA VAL A 88 10.93 12.70 10.82
C VAL A 88 11.52 14.09 10.61
N LEU A 89 11.21 14.69 9.46
CA LEU A 89 11.71 15.99 9.02
C LEU A 89 10.85 17.15 9.52
N ALA A 90 9.52 16.96 9.54
CA ALA A 90 8.57 18.01 9.93
C ALA A 90 7.27 17.42 10.49
N ILE A 91 6.59 18.20 11.33
CA ILE A 91 5.23 17.93 11.81
C ILE A 91 4.43 19.23 11.66
N THR A 92 3.39 19.19 10.84
CA THR A 92 2.55 20.35 10.49
C THR A 92 1.10 20.05 10.84
N GLU A 93 0.44 20.93 11.59
CA GLU A 93 -0.99 20.81 11.85
C GLU A 93 -1.79 21.13 10.58
N LEU A 94 -2.82 20.34 10.29
CA LEU A 94 -3.69 20.52 9.13
C LEU A 94 -5.04 21.09 9.56
N GLU A 95 -5.46 22.19 8.94
CA GLU A 95 -6.80 22.77 9.10
C GLU A 95 -7.81 22.12 8.16
N ARG A 96 -7.99 20.79 8.24
CA ARG A 96 -8.97 20.04 7.44
C ARG A 96 -10.06 19.44 8.33
N ARG A 97 -11.30 19.90 8.14
CA ARG A 97 -12.45 19.49 8.97
C ARG A 97 -12.99 18.11 8.62
N ASP A 98 -12.82 17.70 7.36
CA ASP A 98 -13.20 16.40 6.80
C ASP A 98 -12.39 15.25 7.41
N LEU A 99 -11.16 15.49 7.87
CA LEU A 99 -10.32 14.47 8.50
C LEU A 99 -10.90 13.93 9.81
N GLY A 100 -11.73 14.70 10.52
CA GLY A 100 -12.42 14.20 11.71
C GLY A 100 -13.50 13.15 11.38
N GLN A 101 -14.14 13.26 10.21
CA GLN A 101 -15.09 12.24 9.73
C GLN A 101 -14.36 10.96 9.34
N ARG A 102 -13.22 11.08 8.64
CA ARG A 102 -12.37 9.94 8.26
C ARG A 102 -11.81 9.22 9.48
N ALA A 103 -11.42 9.95 10.52
CA ALA A 103 -11.02 9.36 11.79
C ALA A 103 -12.15 8.55 12.45
N ALA A 104 -13.40 9.02 12.40
CA ALA A 104 -14.53 8.27 12.94
C ALA A 104 -14.78 6.95 12.17
N ILE A 105 -14.58 6.96 10.85
CA ILE A 105 -14.65 5.73 10.03
C ILE A 105 -13.56 4.73 10.44
N TYR A 106 -12.33 5.22 10.64
CA TYR A 106 -11.20 4.42 11.09
C TYR A 106 -11.44 3.82 12.48
N GLU A 107 -12.02 4.57 13.42
CA GLU A 107 -12.33 4.07 14.77
C GLU A 107 -13.30 2.88 14.77
N ASP A 108 -14.14 2.76 13.73
CA ASP A 108 -15.08 1.66 13.52
C ASP A 108 -14.48 0.50 12.69
N ALA A 109 -13.22 0.61 12.26
CA ALA A 109 -12.55 -0.40 11.45
C ALA A 109 -11.93 -1.52 12.30
N THR A 110 -11.77 -2.70 11.69
CA THR A 110 -11.12 -3.86 12.33
C THR A 110 -9.61 -3.86 12.09
N LEU A 111 -9.17 -3.23 11.01
CA LEU A 111 -7.75 -3.10 10.66
C LEU A 111 -7.25 -1.69 10.98
N ASP A 112 -6.00 -1.62 11.42
CA ASP A 112 -5.23 -0.38 11.36
C ASP A 112 -4.55 -0.22 9.98
N ALA A 113 -3.88 0.92 9.75
CA ALA A 113 -3.19 1.17 8.48
C ALA A 113 -2.18 0.06 8.13
N HIS A 114 -1.43 -0.45 9.12
CA HIS A 114 -0.51 -1.56 8.92
C HIS A 114 -1.22 -2.83 8.45
N GLY A 115 -2.35 -3.16 9.09
CA GLY A 115 -3.19 -4.30 8.73
C GLY A 115 -3.81 -4.16 7.34
N ALA A 116 -4.27 -2.97 6.97
CA ALA A 116 -4.84 -2.69 5.66
C ALA A 116 -3.79 -2.82 4.54
N ILE A 117 -2.61 -2.19 4.70
CA ILE A 117 -1.49 -2.30 3.76
C ILE A 117 -1.07 -3.77 3.61
N ALA A 118 -0.91 -4.50 4.72
CA ALA A 118 -0.54 -5.91 4.70
C ALA A 118 -1.64 -6.81 4.10
N ALA A 119 -2.91 -6.42 4.15
CA ALA A 119 -4.00 -7.14 3.50
C ALA A 119 -3.99 -6.88 1.98
N ALA A 120 -3.80 -5.63 1.56
CA ALA A 120 -3.70 -5.25 0.15
C ALA A 120 -2.54 -5.96 -0.57
N LEU A 121 -1.36 -5.99 0.05
CA LEU A 121 -0.16 -6.67 -0.48
C LEU A 121 -0.28 -8.21 -0.56
N ARG A 122 -1.38 -8.81 -0.11
CA ARG A 122 -1.67 -10.24 -0.36
C ARG A 122 -2.38 -10.47 -1.70
N HIS A 123 -2.94 -9.41 -2.26
CA HIS A 123 -3.72 -9.45 -3.50
C HIS A 123 -2.91 -8.99 -4.70
N VAL A 124 -1.99 -8.04 -4.50
CA VAL A 124 -1.14 -7.48 -5.54
C VAL A 124 0.32 -7.56 -5.08
N ASP A 125 1.16 -8.17 -5.91
CA ASP A 125 2.61 -8.21 -5.70
C ASP A 125 3.22 -6.87 -6.10
N GLY A 126 3.85 -6.17 -5.16
CA GLY A 126 4.46 -4.87 -5.43
C GLY A 126 4.91 -4.14 -4.16
N ALA A 127 5.02 -2.82 -4.27
CA ALA A 127 5.36 -1.94 -3.16
C ALA A 127 4.27 -0.89 -2.97
N ALA A 128 3.67 -0.86 -1.78
CA ALA A 128 2.67 0.16 -1.44
C ALA A 128 3.32 1.55 -1.36
N ILE A 129 2.76 2.51 -2.10
CA ILE A 129 3.19 3.91 -2.14
C ILE A 129 2.20 4.85 -1.48
N GLU A 130 0.94 4.42 -1.39
CA GLU A 130 -0.12 5.18 -0.76
C GLU A 130 -0.99 4.26 0.09
N PHE A 131 -1.48 4.83 1.19
CA PHE A 131 -2.59 4.32 1.97
C PHE A 131 -3.50 5.50 2.27
N GLU A 132 -4.79 5.33 2.06
CA GLU A 132 -5.78 6.35 2.36
C GLU A 132 -7.07 5.75 2.98
N VAL A 133 -7.64 6.44 3.97
CA VAL A 133 -9.01 6.18 4.43
C VAL A 133 -9.98 7.00 3.57
N GLU A 134 -10.60 6.40 2.57
CA GLU A 134 -11.57 7.03 1.68
C GLU A 134 -12.97 6.44 1.87
N GLY A 135 -13.99 7.30 2.02
CA GLY A 135 -15.35 6.86 2.25
C GLY A 135 -15.46 5.89 3.44
N ASP A 136 -16.05 4.71 3.22
CA ASP A 136 -16.15 3.62 4.22
C ASP A 136 -15.11 2.49 3.98
N ALA A 137 -14.02 2.80 3.27
CA ALA A 137 -13.00 1.85 2.83
C ALA A 137 -11.57 2.32 3.17
N PHE A 138 -10.62 1.41 2.91
CA PHE A 138 -9.20 1.70 2.82
C PHE A 138 -8.77 1.52 1.38
N GLU A 139 -8.02 2.48 0.86
CA GLU A 139 -7.42 2.43 -0.47
C GLU A 139 -5.91 2.33 -0.30
N VAL A 140 -5.29 1.46 -1.10
CA VAL A 140 -3.85 1.23 -1.08
C VAL A 140 -3.35 1.16 -2.52
N GLU A 141 -2.54 2.13 -2.93
CA GLU A 141 -1.87 2.09 -4.22
C GLU A 141 -0.57 1.31 -4.12
N ILE A 142 -0.39 0.37 -5.05
CA ILE A 142 0.72 -0.56 -5.11
C ILE A 142 1.40 -0.43 -6.47
N VAL A 143 2.67 -0.06 -6.46
CA VAL A 143 3.49 -0.07 -7.67
C VAL A 143 3.95 -1.49 -7.96
N THR A 144 3.66 -1.94 -9.17
CA THR A 144 3.97 -3.27 -9.69
C THR A 144 4.99 -3.21 -10.82
N ASP A 145 5.22 -4.33 -11.50
CA ASP A 145 5.94 -4.38 -12.78
C ASP A 145 5.14 -3.80 -13.95
N GLU A 146 3.81 -3.80 -13.84
CA GLU A 146 2.87 -3.51 -14.94
C GLU A 146 2.29 -2.10 -14.86
N GLY A 147 2.48 -1.40 -13.72
CA GLY A 147 1.90 -0.09 -13.46
C GLY A 147 1.54 0.09 -11.99
N VAL A 148 0.70 1.07 -11.70
CA VAL A 148 0.09 1.27 -10.38
C VAL A 148 -1.23 0.51 -10.33
N ARG A 149 -1.46 -0.18 -9.22
CA ARG A 149 -2.72 -0.87 -8.93
C ARG A 149 -3.30 -0.29 -7.66
N GLU A 150 -4.55 0.12 -7.70
CA GLU A 150 -5.29 0.53 -6.52
C GLU A 150 -6.02 -0.68 -5.93
N VAL A 151 -5.90 -0.89 -4.62
CA VAL A 151 -6.60 -1.96 -3.90
C VAL A 151 -7.53 -1.34 -2.87
N VAL A 152 -8.83 -1.56 -3.06
CA VAL A 152 -9.88 -1.09 -2.15
C VAL A 152 -10.28 -2.22 -1.20
N LEU A 153 -10.13 -1.98 0.10
CA LEU A 153 -10.51 -2.88 1.18
C LEU A 153 -11.67 -2.28 1.98
N ALA A 154 -12.69 -3.09 2.28
CA ALA A 154 -13.67 -2.72 3.28
C ALA A 154 -13.00 -2.59 4.66
N LYS A 155 -13.65 -1.88 5.60
CA LYS A 155 -13.13 -1.66 6.96
C LYS A 155 -12.85 -2.91 7.80
N ASP A 156 -13.39 -4.07 7.40
CA ASP A 156 -13.11 -5.37 8.01
C ASP A 156 -11.93 -6.11 7.36
N GLY A 157 -11.33 -5.53 6.33
CA GLY A 157 -10.22 -6.09 5.55
C GLY A 157 -10.66 -6.96 4.37
N ALA A 158 -11.96 -7.09 4.09
CA ALA A 158 -12.41 -7.79 2.90
C ALA A 158 -12.07 -6.99 1.64
N LEU A 159 -11.51 -7.66 0.64
CA LEU A 159 -11.27 -7.05 -0.68
C LEU A 159 -12.59 -6.63 -1.31
N ALA A 160 -12.69 -5.36 -1.68
CA ALA A 160 -13.83 -4.79 -2.39
C ALA A 160 -13.55 -4.67 -3.89
N ALA A 161 -12.41 -4.11 -4.27
CA ALA A 161 -12.00 -3.91 -5.66
C ALA A 161 -10.47 -3.92 -5.83
N ILE A 162 -10.03 -4.17 -7.06
CA ILE A 162 -8.66 -3.91 -7.52
C ILE A 162 -8.80 -3.21 -8.86
N GLU A 163 -8.30 -2.00 -8.96
CA GLU A 163 -8.42 -1.14 -10.14
C GLU A 163 -7.03 -0.88 -10.73
N ASP A 164 -6.99 -0.73 -12.06
CA ASP A 164 -5.82 -0.27 -12.78
C ASP A 164 -5.86 1.26 -12.77
N GLU A 165 -4.79 1.91 -12.33
CA GLU A 165 -4.65 3.35 -12.50
C GLU A 165 -4.19 3.57 -13.95
N ASP A 166 -5.14 3.57 -14.88
CA ASP A 166 -4.84 3.88 -16.27
C ASP A 166 -4.45 5.37 -16.35
N GLU A 167 -3.18 5.67 -16.61
CA GLU A 167 -2.69 7.03 -16.93
C GLU A 167 -3.23 7.56 -18.29
N ASP A 168 -4.09 6.79 -18.97
CA ASP A 168 -4.58 7.07 -20.32
C ASP A 168 -5.92 7.84 -20.29
N ASP A 169 -5.90 9.10 -19.87
CA ASP A 169 -6.98 10.08 -20.13
C ASP A 169 -6.55 11.08 -21.23
N ASP A 170 -5.73 10.60 -22.18
CA ASP A 170 -5.13 11.38 -23.29
C ASP A 170 -5.83 11.14 -24.66
N ASP A 171 -7.03 10.57 -24.71
CA ASP A 171 -7.75 10.27 -25.96
C ASP A 171 -9.18 10.84 -26.01
N GLU A 172 -9.34 12.17 -25.97
CA GLU A 172 -10.50 12.87 -26.59
C GLU A 172 -10.09 14.22 -27.22
N ASP A 173 -9.07 14.25 -28.07
CA ASP A 173 -8.99 15.26 -29.15
C ASP A 173 -9.56 14.62 -30.43
N GLU A 174 -10.89 14.59 -30.53
CA GLU A 174 -11.56 14.36 -31.81
C GLU A 174 -11.23 15.53 -32.75
N ASP A 175 -10.49 15.23 -33.82
CA ASP A 175 -10.34 16.06 -35.00
C ASP A 175 -11.72 16.56 -35.47
N ASP A 176 -11.92 17.88 -35.51
CA ASP A 176 -12.92 18.48 -36.42
C ASP A 176 -12.19 19.48 -37.33
N ASP A 177 -11.78 18.92 -38.48
CA ASP A 177 -11.40 19.64 -39.68
C ASP A 177 -12.50 20.64 -40.06
N ASP A 178 -12.18 21.94 -40.11
CA ASP A 178 -12.91 22.86 -41.01
C ASP A 178 -11.93 23.87 -41.62
N ASP A 179 -11.18 23.37 -42.61
CA ASP A 179 -10.52 24.18 -43.64
C ASP A 179 -11.59 24.88 -44.50
N GLU A 180 -12.17 25.99 -44.00
CA GLU A 180 -12.87 26.95 -44.87
C GLU A 180 -11.86 27.88 -45.55
N ASP A 181 -11.20 27.34 -46.58
CA ASP A 181 -10.62 28.12 -47.68
C ASP A 181 -11.76 28.74 -48.52
N GLU A 182 -12.11 30.01 -48.29
CA GLU A 182 -12.81 30.83 -49.29
C GLU A 182 -11.97 32.05 -49.71
N ASP A 183 -11.19 31.84 -50.78
CA ASP A 183 -10.75 32.88 -51.72
C ASP A 183 -11.91 33.25 -52.69
N ASP A 184 -12.47 34.46 -52.60
CA ASP A 184 -12.81 35.39 -53.72
C ASP A 184 -13.23 36.80 -53.21
#